data_AF-A0A7Y4QR76-F1
#
_entry.id   AF-A0A7Y4QR76-F1
#
_cell.length_a   1.000
_cell.length_b   1.000
_cell.length_c   1.000
_cell.angle_alpha   90.00
_cell.angle_beta   90.00
_cell.angle_gamma   90.00
#
_symmetry.space_group_name_H-M   'P 1'
#
loop_
_entity.id
_entity.type
_entity.pdbx_description
1 polymer ?
#
loop_
_entity_poly.entity_id
_entity_poly.type
_entity_poly.pdbx_seq_one_letter_code
_entity_poly.pdbx_strand_id
1 'polypeptide(L)'
;MKKFYILLIVTILTPVILNAQDSINIRSKDSLESVDYFSRSIDEWLSDKSDNRMILAPTGRTIKQGQLQIASMVIIPYLAFPTAHVGITDYINVGFGFSVPFGLFYVAPKVRFLKTEYLSISGGLLWCPAKDNSPDFNSFSIGYIAASIGSQEASLNIGAGYNFTRGLFDKKPVVQIGGDLQVARGFKLISENWGIVGESVPVLSAGIRIFNDFINFDALAVFVPGSDFPLAFYPLVSMGLNFDLINKKK
;
A
#
# COMPACT_ATOMS: atom_id res chain seq x y z
N MET A 1 52.03 -60.92 3.51
CA MET A 1 50.87 -60.71 2.62
C MET A 1 49.73 -59.86 3.23
N LYS A 2 49.44 -59.88 4.53
CA LYS A 2 48.36 -59.04 5.15
C LYS A 2 48.61 -57.52 5.20
N LYS A 3 49.86 -57.03 5.12
CA LYS A 3 50.16 -55.59 5.17
C LYS A 3 49.93 -54.84 3.83
N PHE A 4 49.86 -55.54 2.71
CA PHE A 4 49.64 -54.93 1.39
C PHE A 4 48.16 -54.61 1.11
N TYR A 5 47.24 -55.40 1.67
CA TYR A 5 45.79 -55.20 1.49
C TYR A 5 45.25 -53.97 2.25
N ILE A 6 45.82 -53.64 3.42
CA ILE A 6 45.40 -52.47 4.21
C ILE A 6 45.85 -51.16 3.55
N LEU A 7 47.03 -51.13 2.94
CA LEU A 7 47.54 -49.93 2.26
C LEU A 7 46.78 -49.64 0.95
N LEU A 8 46.33 -50.69 0.25
CA LEU A 8 45.52 -50.57 -0.97
C LEU A 8 44.09 -50.06 -0.67
N ILE A 9 43.48 -50.52 0.43
CA ILE A 9 42.14 -50.09 0.87
C ILE A 9 42.15 -48.63 1.33
N VAL A 10 43.19 -48.20 2.05
CA VAL A 10 43.32 -46.80 2.48
C VAL A 10 43.51 -45.88 1.27
N THR A 11 44.36 -46.23 0.30
CA THR A 11 44.65 -45.37 -0.87
C THR A 11 43.47 -45.21 -1.83
N ILE A 12 42.58 -46.21 -1.92
CA ILE A 12 41.39 -46.16 -2.79
C ILE A 12 40.22 -45.42 -2.11
N LEU A 13 40.12 -45.47 -0.78
CA LEU A 13 38.99 -44.86 -0.05
C LEU A 13 39.22 -43.38 0.31
N THR A 14 40.46 -42.89 0.48
CA THR A 14 40.70 -41.47 0.77
C THR A 14 40.13 -40.51 -0.28
N PRO A 15 40.33 -40.71 -1.60
CA PRO A 15 39.78 -39.79 -2.61
C PRO A 15 38.25 -39.92 -2.76
N VAL A 16 37.65 -41.04 -2.35
CA VAL A 16 36.18 -41.23 -2.35
C VAL A 16 35.54 -40.54 -1.13
N ILE A 17 36.18 -40.62 0.03
CA ILE A 17 35.72 -39.94 1.26
C ILE A 17 35.91 -38.42 1.13
N LEU A 18 37.02 -37.95 0.55
CA LEU A 18 37.25 -36.53 0.29
C LEU A 18 36.26 -35.95 -0.75
N ASN A 19 35.99 -36.65 -1.86
CA ASN A 19 34.96 -36.21 -2.82
C ASN A 19 33.54 -36.26 -2.23
N ALA A 20 33.23 -37.21 -1.35
CA ALA A 20 31.95 -37.25 -0.64
C ALA A 20 31.84 -36.10 0.37
N GLN A 21 32.92 -35.75 1.10
CA GLN A 21 32.94 -34.62 2.03
C GLN A 21 32.87 -33.27 1.32
N ASP A 22 33.53 -33.11 0.17
CA ASP A 22 33.46 -31.89 -0.64
C ASP A 22 32.08 -31.74 -1.30
N SER A 23 31.47 -32.82 -1.80
CA SER A 23 30.11 -32.77 -2.35
C SER A 23 29.02 -32.62 -1.28
N ILE A 24 29.22 -33.13 -0.07
CA ILE A 24 28.36 -32.87 1.10
C ILE A 24 28.55 -31.43 1.61
N ASN A 25 29.77 -30.90 1.65
CA ASN A 25 30.02 -29.51 2.05
C ASN A 25 29.45 -28.51 1.03
N ILE A 26 29.61 -28.76 -0.27
CA ILE A 26 29.04 -27.91 -1.35
C ILE A 26 27.50 -27.98 -1.33
N ARG A 27 26.90 -29.18 -1.25
CA ARG A 27 25.45 -29.31 -1.09
C ARG A 27 24.94 -28.71 0.21
N SER A 28 25.66 -28.84 1.32
CA SER A 28 25.26 -28.28 2.60
C SER A 28 25.29 -26.75 2.56
N LYS A 29 26.30 -26.15 1.92
CA LYS A 29 26.43 -24.69 1.84
C LYS A 29 25.40 -24.08 0.89
N ASP A 30 25.16 -24.69 -0.27
CA ASP A 30 24.08 -24.27 -1.18
C ASP A 30 22.69 -24.55 -0.58
N SER A 31 22.53 -25.63 0.19
CA SER A 31 21.28 -25.91 0.92
C SER A 31 21.07 -24.98 2.11
N LEU A 32 22.13 -24.56 2.80
CA LEU A 32 22.07 -23.63 3.92
C LEU A 32 21.85 -22.21 3.42
N GLU A 33 22.48 -21.79 2.33
CA GLU A 33 22.20 -20.50 1.69
C GLU A 33 20.79 -20.49 1.07
N SER A 34 20.33 -21.57 0.45
CA SER A 34 18.95 -21.64 -0.05
C SER A 34 17.91 -21.78 1.06
N VAL A 35 18.22 -22.41 2.19
CA VAL A 35 17.36 -22.43 3.40
C VAL A 35 17.40 -21.09 4.12
N ASP A 36 18.53 -20.37 4.18
CA ASP A 36 18.62 -18.99 4.72
C ASP A 36 17.89 -18.00 3.81
N TYR A 37 17.97 -18.18 2.49
CA TYR A 37 17.27 -17.34 1.51
C TYR A 37 15.77 -17.64 1.52
N PHE A 38 15.38 -18.91 1.63
CA PHE A 38 13.98 -19.33 1.73
C PHE A 38 13.37 -18.94 3.09
N SER A 39 14.10 -19.09 4.20
CA SER A 39 13.66 -18.64 5.54
C SER A 39 13.59 -17.12 5.65
N ARG A 40 14.57 -16.37 5.14
CA ARG A 40 14.44 -14.89 5.00
C ARG A 40 13.26 -14.47 4.12
N SER A 41 12.93 -15.25 3.09
CA SER A 41 11.78 -14.98 2.22
C SER A 41 10.42 -15.34 2.83
N ILE A 42 10.42 -16.16 3.89
CA ILE A 42 9.24 -16.58 4.66
C ILE A 42 9.03 -15.66 5.88
N ASP A 43 10.10 -15.18 6.51
CA ASP A 43 10.04 -14.39 7.75
C ASP A 43 9.81 -12.89 7.52
N GLU A 44 10.12 -12.33 6.34
CA GLU A 44 9.73 -10.96 6.02
C GLU A 44 8.37 -10.97 5.31
N TRP A 45 7.30 -10.73 6.09
CA TRP A 45 6.04 -10.27 5.54
C TRP A 45 6.33 -9.13 4.56
N LEU A 46 5.90 -9.27 3.31
CA LEU A 46 6.13 -8.23 2.31
C LEU A 46 5.57 -6.91 2.84
N SER A 47 6.40 -5.87 2.79
CA SER A 47 6.05 -4.51 3.19
C SER A 47 5.17 -3.88 2.12
N ASP A 48 3.93 -3.55 2.45
CA ASP A 48 3.04 -2.84 1.54
C ASP A 48 3.53 -1.39 1.33
N LYS A 49 4.10 -1.10 0.16
CA LYS A 49 4.53 0.26 -0.20
C LYS A 49 3.37 1.24 -0.43
N SER A 50 2.12 0.77 -0.34
CA SER A 50 0.90 1.57 -0.50
C SER A 50 0.18 1.80 0.82
N ASP A 51 0.87 1.67 1.95
CA ASP A 51 0.33 1.89 3.31
C ASP A 51 0.00 3.36 3.64
N ASN A 52 0.36 4.29 2.75
CA ASN A 52 0.06 5.72 2.79
C ASN A 52 -1.40 6.07 2.41
N ARG A 53 -2.14 5.09 1.90
CA ARG A 53 -3.56 5.18 1.54
C ARG A 53 -4.26 3.87 1.89
N MET A 54 -5.55 3.96 2.15
CA MET A 54 -6.44 2.82 2.02
C MET A 54 -6.71 2.64 0.52
N ILE A 55 -7.95 2.77 0.09
CA ILE A 55 -8.35 2.76 -1.31
C ILE A 55 -8.55 4.17 -1.79
N LEU A 56 -9.46 4.92 -1.16
CA LEU A 56 -9.63 6.36 -1.38
C LEU A 56 -8.90 7.17 -0.32
N ALA A 57 -9.11 6.82 0.95
CA ALA A 57 -8.70 7.67 2.05
C ALA A 57 -7.18 7.73 2.21
N PRO A 58 -6.61 8.91 2.49
CA PRO A 58 -5.26 8.99 3.01
C PRO A 58 -5.20 8.36 4.41
N THR A 59 -4.09 7.70 4.70
CA THR A 59 -3.80 7.21 6.06
C THR A 59 -2.94 8.22 6.82
N GLY A 60 -2.73 7.99 8.11
CA GLY A 60 -1.73 8.71 8.91
C GLY A 60 -0.30 8.54 8.37
N ARG A 61 -0.07 7.58 7.48
CA ARG A 61 1.26 7.29 6.92
C ARG A 61 1.55 8.10 5.66
N THR A 62 2.81 8.45 5.42
CA THR A 62 3.33 9.13 4.22
C THR A 62 4.23 8.19 3.43
N ILE A 63 4.36 8.50 2.15
CA ILE A 63 5.32 7.84 1.25
C ILE A 63 6.74 8.14 1.74
N LYS A 64 7.62 7.13 1.73
CA LYS A 64 9.00 7.29 2.21
C LYS A 64 9.77 8.23 1.28
N GLN A 65 10.80 8.87 1.84
CA GLN A 65 11.66 9.75 1.06
C GLN A 65 12.22 9.05 -0.18
N GLY A 66 12.12 9.72 -1.33
CA GLY A 66 12.64 9.22 -2.60
C GLY A 66 11.79 8.13 -3.23
N GLN A 67 10.57 7.86 -2.74
CA GLN A 67 9.65 6.94 -3.39
C GLN A 67 8.65 7.69 -4.28
N LEU A 68 8.33 7.08 -5.41
CA LEU A 68 7.28 7.49 -6.33
C LEU A 68 6.22 6.38 -6.41
N GLN A 69 4.97 6.76 -6.24
CA GLN A 69 3.82 5.89 -6.43
C GLN A 69 2.97 6.46 -7.56
N ILE A 70 2.72 5.66 -8.60
CA ILE A 70 1.77 5.98 -9.67
C ILE A 70 0.61 5.03 -9.51
N ALA A 71 -0.60 5.53 -9.33
CA ALA A 71 -1.78 4.69 -9.16
C ALA A 71 -2.96 5.19 -9.98
N SER A 72 -3.85 4.29 -10.34
CA SER A 72 -5.15 4.64 -10.90
C SER A 72 -6.22 3.93 -10.11
N MET A 73 -7.19 4.69 -9.60
CA MET A 73 -8.40 4.15 -9.04
C MET A 73 -9.52 4.25 -10.06
N VAL A 74 -10.32 3.20 -10.20
CA VAL A 74 -11.45 3.14 -11.13
C VAL A 74 -12.71 2.73 -10.38
N ILE A 75 -13.74 3.56 -10.54
CA ILE A 75 -15.12 3.23 -10.18
C ILE A 75 -15.78 2.77 -11.47
N ILE A 76 -15.97 1.46 -11.63
CA ILE A 76 -16.38 0.86 -12.89
C ILE A 76 -17.86 1.17 -13.18
N PRO A 77 -18.23 1.45 -14.44
CA PRO A 77 -17.40 1.74 -15.62
C PRO A 77 -17.10 3.23 -15.85
N TYR A 78 -17.45 4.11 -14.90
CA TYR A 78 -17.71 5.51 -15.22
C TYR A 78 -16.53 6.46 -15.00
N LEU A 79 -15.64 6.16 -14.05
CA LEU A 79 -14.74 7.18 -13.53
C LEU A 79 -13.39 6.60 -13.14
N ALA A 80 -12.32 7.23 -13.61
CA ALA A 80 -10.95 6.91 -13.22
C ALA A 80 -10.24 8.13 -12.63
N PHE A 81 -9.35 7.87 -11.68
CA PHE A 81 -8.54 8.85 -10.98
C PHE A 81 -7.07 8.44 -11.02
N PRO A 82 -6.36 8.67 -12.15
CA PRO A 82 -4.92 8.54 -12.18
C PRO A 82 -4.25 9.54 -11.23
N THR A 83 -3.25 9.06 -10.51
CA THR A 83 -2.50 9.79 -9.48
C THR A 83 -1.02 9.45 -9.55
N ALA A 84 -0.21 10.41 -9.15
CA ALA A 84 1.20 10.26 -8.89
C ALA A 84 1.52 10.93 -7.56
N HIS A 85 2.18 10.20 -6.66
CA HIS A 85 2.57 10.70 -5.34
C HIS A 85 4.06 10.50 -5.13
N VAL A 86 4.74 11.55 -4.68
CA VAL A 86 6.17 11.54 -4.40
C VAL A 86 6.45 11.85 -2.94
N GLY A 87 7.29 11.02 -2.31
CA GLY A 87 7.81 11.26 -0.96
C GLY A 87 9.01 12.20 -1.01
N ILE A 88 8.81 13.45 -0.60
CA ILE A 88 9.87 14.47 -0.51
C ILE A 88 10.76 14.16 0.69
N THR A 89 10.14 13.84 1.82
CA THR A 89 10.79 13.36 3.04
C THR A 89 9.94 12.25 3.65
N ASP A 90 10.45 11.60 4.70
CA ASP A 90 9.65 10.65 5.50
C ASP A 90 8.43 11.28 6.21
N TYR A 91 8.32 12.60 6.18
CA TYR A 91 7.24 13.38 6.79
C TYR A 91 6.38 14.13 5.78
N ILE A 92 6.84 14.33 4.53
CA ILE A 92 6.15 15.16 3.54
C ILE A 92 6.08 14.40 2.24
N ASN A 93 4.86 14.24 1.72
CA ASN A 93 4.63 13.78 0.35
C ASN A 93 3.67 14.73 -0.38
N VAL A 94 3.77 14.75 -1.70
CA VAL A 94 2.85 15.51 -2.56
C VAL A 94 2.26 14.57 -3.59
N GLY A 95 0.93 14.56 -3.67
CA GLY A 95 0.18 13.90 -4.72
C GLY A 95 -0.23 14.87 -5.83
N PHE A 96 -0.36 14.35 -7.02
CA PHE A 96 -0.96 14.98 -8.18
C PHE A 96 -1.91 13.97 -8.79
N GLY A 97 -3.02 14.40 -9.35
CA GLY A 97 -3.87 13.51 -10.11
C GLY A 97 -4.82 14.25 -11.00
N PHE A 98 -5.55 13.47 -11.78
CA PHE A 98 -6.63 13.98 -12.60
C PHE A 98 -7.79 13.00 -12.68
N SER A 99 -8.97 13.46 -13.08
CA SER A 99 -10.12 12.60 -13.30
C SER A 99 -10.40 12.35 -14.79
N VAL A 100 -10.88 11.17 -15.12
CA VAL A 100 -11.35 10.79 -16.46
C VAL A 100 -12.79 10.30 -16.34
N PRO A 101 -13.76 10.85 -17.11
CA PRO A 101 -13.56 11.75 -18.25
C PRO A 101 -13.58 13.25 -17.93
N PHE A 102 -13.80 13.67 -16.68
CA PHE A 102 -14.08 15.08 -16.37
C PHE A 102 -12.88 16.02 -16.53
N GLY A 103 -11.65 15.50 -16.53
CA GLY A 103 -10.43 16.29 -16.72
C GLY A 103 -10.19 17.28 -15.58
N LEU A 104 -10.62 16.93 -14.36
CA LEU A 104 -10.33 17.70 -13.15
C LEU A 104 -8.90 17.41 -12.73
N PHE A 105 -8.09 18.43 -12.48
CA PHE A 105 -6.76 18.26 -11.92
C PHE A 105 -6.78 18.54 -10.43
N TYR A 106 -5.99 17.80 -9.67
CA TYR A 106 -5.87 18.03 -8.24
C TYR A 106 -4.45 17.82 -7.73
N VAL A 107 -4.13 18.54 -6.66
CA VAL A 107 -2.87 18.40 -5.91
C VAL A 107 -3.20 18.01 -4.48
N ALA A 108 -2.41 17.11 -3.91
CA ALA A 108 -2.66 16.53 -2.60
C ALA A 108 -1.41 16.55 -1.71
N PRO A 109 -0.99 17.71 -1.16
CA PRO A 109 0.09 17.73 -0.19
C PRO A 109 -0.35 17.08 1.13
N LYS A 110 0.57 16.32 1.73
CA LYS A 110 0.36 15.66 3.02
C LYS A 110 1.60 15.79 3.90
N VAL A 111 1.38 16.12 5.16
CA VAL A 111 2.40 16.25 6.20
C VAL A 111 2.07 15.30 7.34
N ARG A 112 3.03 14.46 7.72
CA ARG A 112 2.97 13.60 8.91
C ARG A 112 3.52 14.39 10.10
N PHE A 113 2.71 14.52 11.14
CA PHE A 113 3.07 15.21 12.37
C PHE A 113 3.68 14.27 13.41
N LEU A 114 3.23 13.02 13.43
CA LEU A 114 3.67 12.01 14.39
C LEU A 114 4.05 10.71 13.68
N LYS A 115 5.20 10.15 14.06
CA LYS A 115 5.70 8.85 13.62
C LYS A 115 6.25 8.11 14.84
N THR A 116 5.55 7.08 15.25
CA THR A 116 6.02 6.08 16.22
C THR A 116 5.96 4.70 15.56
N GLU A 117 6.32 3.65 16.29
CA GLU A 117 6.26 2.27 15.82
C GLU A 117 4.83 1.83 15.45
N TYR A 118 3.83 2.23 16.26
CA TYR A 118 2.44 1.79 16.13
C TYR A 118 1.43 2.92 15.90
N LEU A 119 1.86 4.17 15.88
CA LEU A 119 0.98 5.31 15.69
C LEU A 119 1.61 6.30 14.70
N SER A 120 0.83 6.66 13.69
CA SER A 120 1.17 7.72 12.75
C SER A 120 -0.01 8.67 12.58
N ILE A 121 0.27 9.97 12.61
CA ILE A 121 -0.75 11.01 12.42
C ILE A 121 -0.28 11.94 11.32
N SER A 122 -1.17 12.24 10.38
CA SER A 122 -0.92 13.17 9.28
C SER A 122 -2.10 14.11 9.06
N GLY A 123 -1.85 15.18 8.33
CA GLY A 123 -2.86 16.05 7.79
C GLY A 123 -2.46 16.49 6.40
N GLY A 124 -3.45 16.88 5.61
CA GLY A 124 -3.21 17.26 4.25
C GLY A 124 -4.38 18.02 3.65
N LEU A 125 -4.17 18.33 2.39
CA LEU A 125 -5.12 19.03 1.55
C LEU A 125 -5.32 18.18 0.30
N LEU A 126 -6.54 18.01 -0.17
CA LEU A 126 -6.84 17.72 -1.56
C LEU A 126 -7.35 19.01 -2.17
N TRP A 127 -6.68 19.56 -3.16
CA TRP A 127 -7.06 20.81 -3.81
C TRP A 127 -7.34 20.55 -5.28
N CYS A 128 -8.59 20.70 -5.67
CA CYS A 128 -9.06 20.65 -7.06
C CYS A 128 -9.54 22.04 -7.47
N PRO A 129 -8.72 22.84 -8.18
CA PRO A 129 -9.16 24.14 -8.67
C PRO A 129 -10.36 24.00 -9.61
N ALA A 130 -11.17 25.06 -9.69
CA ALA A 130 -12.25 25.13 -10.65
C ALA A 130 -11.66 25.10 -12.06
N LYS A 131 -12.36 24.43 -12.98
CA LYS A 131 -12.05 24.52 -14.40
C LYS A 131 -12.75 25.77 -14.95
N ASP A 132 -11.97 26.75 -15.40
CA ASP A 132 -12.53 27.98 -15.97
C ASP A 132 -13.57 27.65 -17.07
N ASN A 133 -14.74 28.28 -16.98
CA ASN A 133 -15.88 28.16 -17.89
C ASN A 133 -16.71 26.87 -17.88
N SER A 134 -16.59 25.99 -16.87
CA SER A 134 -17.57 24.92 -16.66
C SER A 134 -18.59 25.31 -15.59
N PRO A 135 -19.88 25.53 -15.93
CA PRO A 135 -20.93 25.79 -14.94
C PRO A 135 -21.19 24.58 -14.02
N ASP A 136 -20.75 23.38 -14.43
CA ASP A 136 -21.07 22.11 -13.76
C ASP A 136 -20.02 21.65 -12.74
N PHE A 137 -18.78 22.19 -12.80
CA PHE A 137 -17.68 21.78 -11.92
C PHE A 137 -17.09 22.96 -11.15
N ASN A 138 -17.61 23.18 -9.94
CA ASN A 138 -17.00 24.10 -8.98
C ASN A 138 -15.69 23.52 -8.44
N SER A 139 -14.77 24.40 -8.04
CA SER A 139 -13.58 24.02 -7.27
C SER A 139 -14.00 23.19 -6.06
N PHE A 140 -13.26 22.13 -5.76
CA PHE A 140 -13.50 21.27 -4.61
C PHE A 140 -12.20 21.10 -3.84
N SER A 141 -12.24 21.29 -2.53
CA SER A 141 -11.03 21.15 -1.72
C SER A 141 -11.36 20.48 -0.40
N ILE A 142 -10.57 19.50 0.03
CA ILE A 142 -10.74 18.88 1.35
C ILE A 142 -9.50 19.11 2.18
N GLY A 143 -9.64 19.78 3.31
CA GLY A 143 -8.65 19.72 4.39
C GLY A 143 -8.94 18.50 5.24
N TYR A 144 -7.93 17.66 5.52
CA TYR A 144 -8.13 16.43 6.28
C TYR A 144 -7.03 16.17 7.31
N ILE A 145 -7.37 15.37 8.29
CA ILE A 145 -6.46 14.71 9.22
C ILE A 145 -6.69 13.19 9.16
N ALA A 146 -5.63 12.42 9.37
CA ALA A 146 -5.69 10.97 9.39
C ALA A 146 -4.76 10.40 10.46
N ALA A 147 -5.21 9.35 11.12
CA ALA A 147 -4.44 8.58 12.09
C ALA A 147 -4.42 7.11 11.67
N SER A 148 -3.25 6.48 11.83
CA SER A 148 -3.03 5.05 11.60
C SER A 148 -2.48 4.44 12.88
N ILE A 149 -3.17 3.42 13.39
CA ILE A 149 -2.84 2.70 14.62
C ILE A 149 -2.53 1.26 14.23
N GLY A 150 -1.35 0.76 14.58
CA GLY A 150 -0.86 -0.56 14.23
C GLY A 150 0.34 -0.54 13.28
N SER A 151 0.77 -1.74 12.88
CA SER A 151 1.93 -1.97 12.03
C SER A 151 1.55 -1.97 10.54
N GLN A 152 2.45 -2.39 9.65
CA GLN A 152 2.13 -2.54 8.23
C GLN A 152 1.31 -3.79 7.94
N GLU A 153 1.36 -4.79 8.81
CA GLU A 153 0.66 -6.06 8.69
C GLU A 153 -0.76 -5.96 9.21
N ALA A 154 -1.03 -5.11 10.21
CA ALA A 154 -2.37 -4.88 10.71
C ALA A 154 -2.53 -3.44 11.17
N SER A 155 -3.48 -2.70 10.58
CA SER A 155 -3.72 -1.33 10.99
C SER A 155 -5.17 -0.90 10.96
N LEU A 156 -5.52 -0.07 11.94
CA LEU A 156 -6.77 0.70 11.99
C LEU A 156 -6.46 2.13 11.56
N ASN A 157 -7.27 2.66 10.67
CA ASN A 157 -7.12 3.98 10.06
C ASN A 157 -8.40 4.78 10.30
N ILE A 158 -8.24 6.00 10.82
CA ILE A 158 -9.32 6.92 11.09
C ILE A 158 -8.98 8.25 10.44
N GLY A 159 -9.90 8.79 9.65
CA GLY A 159 -9.77 10.05 8.96
C GLY A 159 -10.95 10.97 9.22
N ALA A 160 -10.70 12.28 9.17
CA ALA A 160 -11.76 13.28 9.15
C ALA A 160 -11.34 14.42 8.22
N GLY A 161 -12.28 14.95 7.47
CA GLY A 161 -12.03 16.05 6.56
C GLY A 161 -13.23 16.97 6.41
N TYR A 162 -12.93 18.23 6.11
CA TYR A 162 -13.92 19.23 5.75
C TYR A 162 -13.68 19.65 4.32
N ASN A 163 -14.75 19.59 3.53
CA ASN A 163 -14.76 20.27 2.26
C ASN A 163 -14.75 21.79 2.49
N PHE A 164 -13.95 22.50 1.72
CA PHE A 164 -13.93 23.95 1.69
C PHE A 164 -13.93 24.42 0.24
N THR A 165 -14.90 25.27 -0.06
CA THR A 165 -15.10 25.81 -1.40
C THR A 165 -15.23 27.31 -1.28
N ARG A 166 -14.46 28.07 -2.07
CA ARG A 166 -14.48 29.55 -2.07
C ARG A 166 -14.25 30.17 -0.67
N GLY A 167 -13.43 29.54 0.16
CA GLY A 167 -13.09 30.03 1.50
C GLY A 167 -14.13 29.74 2.59
N LEU A 168 -15.20 29.01 2.27
CA LEU A 168 -16.20 28.56 3.24
C LEU A 168 -16.05 27.06 3.49
N PHE A 169 -15.99 26.67 4.75
CA PHE A 169 -16.05 25.27 5.16
C PHE A 169 -17.49 24.77 5.13
N ASP A 170 -17.68 23.54 4.68
CA ASP A 170 -18.94 22.85 4.86
C ASP A 170 -19.23 22.65 6.35
N LYS A 171 -20.52 22.64 6.71
CA LYS A 171 -20.96 22.55 8.11
C LYS A 171 -20.74 21.17 8.72
N LYS A 172 -20.57 20.14 7.89
CA LYS A 172 -20.48 18.74 8.33
C LYS A 172 -19.17 18.13 7.85
N PRO A 173 -18.35 17.56 8.76
CA PRO A 173 -17.19 16.79 8.35
C PRO A 173 -17.59 15.47 7.72
N VAL A 174 -16.77 15.03 6.78
CA VAL A 174 -16.72 13.66 6.31
C VAL A 174 -15.74 12.91 7.23
N VAL A 175 -16.15 11.75 7.71
CA VAL A 175 -15.31 10.84 8.51
C VAL A 175 -15.08 9.55 7.76
N GLN A 176 -13.92 8.96 8.01
CA GLN A 176 -13.52 7.67 7.48
C GLN A 176 -13.01 6.80 8.61
N ILE A 177 -13.41 5.53 8.59
CA ILE A 177 -12.85 4.47 9.42
C ILE A 177 -12.59 3.26 8.55
N GLY A 178 -11.38 2.74 8.59
CA GLY A 178 -10.99 1.58 7.80
C GLY A 178 -9.87 0.83 8.47
N GLY A 179 -9.58 -0.36 7.96
CA GLY A 179 -8.47 -1.13 8.43
C GLY A 179 -8.01 -2.12 7.40
N ASP A 180 -6.78 -2.57 7.57
CA ASP A 180 -6.17 -3.60 6.75
C ASP A 180 -5.51 -4.66 7.61
N LEU A 181 -5.56 -5.90 7.12
CA LEU A 181 -4.96 -7.07 7.76
C LEU A 181 -4.28 -7.92 6.70
N GLN A 182 -2.98 -8.08 6.83
CA GLN A 182 -2.15 -8.94 6.00
C GLN A 182 -2.32 -10.38 6.47
N VAL A 183 -2.98 -11.19 5.65
CA VAL A 183 -3.27 -12.59 5.97
C VAL A 183 -2.35 -13.56 5.24
N ALA A 184 -1.65 -13.10 4.20
CA ALA A 184 -0.56 -13.83 3.57
C ALA A 184 0.49 -12.86 3.00
N ARG A 185 1.64 -13.42 2.57
CA ARG A 185 2.69 -12.67 1.89
C ARG A 185 2.11 -12.03 0.61
N GLY A 186 2.10 -10.69 0.56
CA GLY A 186 1.56 -9.94 -0.56
C GLY A 186 0.03 -9.93 -0.67
N PHE A 187 -0.69 -10.25 0.42
CA PHE A 187 -2.15 -10.28 0.41
C PHE A 187 -2.74 -9.70 1.71
N LYS A 188 -3.67 -8.74 1.55
CA LYS A 188 -4.38 -8.05 2.63
C LYS A 188 -5.88 -8.10 2.43
N LEU A 189 -6.60 -8.21 3.54
CA LEU A 189 -8.01 -7.83 3.64
C LEU A 189 -8.08 -6.35 3.98
N ILE A 190 -8.97 -5.60 3.33
CA ILE A 190 -9.15 -4.16 3.56
C ILE A 190 -10.62 -3.85 3.74
N SER A 191 -10.95 -2.97 4.68
CA SER A 191 -12.25 -2.33 4.79
C SER A 191 -12.09 -0.83 4.91
N GLU A 192 -12.93 -0.06 4.22
CA GLU A 192 -12.91 1.40 4.25
C GLU A 192 -14.34 1.94 4.26
N ASN A 193 -14.72 2.57 5.36
CA ASN A 193 -16.09 3.01 5.57
C ASN A 193 -16.11 4.50 5.78
N TRP A 194 -17.08 5.17 5.18
CA TRP A 194 -17.23 6.61 5.21
C TRP A 194 -18.58 7.01 5.78
N GLY A 195 -18.65 8.20 6.36
CA GLY A 195 -19.91 8.79 6.80
C GLY A 195 -19.79 10.30 6.85
N ILE A 196 -20.94 10.97 6.80
CA ILE A 196 -21.03 12.41 7.06
C ILE A 196 -21.59 12.57 8.47
N VAL A 197 -20.90 13.33 9.32
CA VAL A 197 -21.35 13.50 10.71
C VAL A 197 -22.71 14.19 10.73
N GLY A 198 -23.67 13.58 11.43
CA GLY A 198 -25.05 14.03 11.47
C GLY A 198 -25.91 13.54 10.29
N GLU A 199 -25.44 12.54 9.54
CA GLU A 199 -26.22 11.85 8.50
C GLU A 199 -26.23 10.33 8.76
N SER A 200 -27.31 9.68 8.34
CA SER A 200 -27.61 8.28 8.68
C SER A 200 -27.11 7.27 7.63
N VAL A 201 -26.57 7.74 6.51
CA VAL A 201 -26.22 6.90 5.36
C VAL A 201 -24.70 6.76 5.28
N PRO A 202 -24.11 5.67 5.82
CA PRO A 202 -22.69 5.40 5.64
C PRO A 202 -22.42 4.82 4.25
N VAL A 203 -21.19 4.98 3.77
CA VAL A 203 -20.66 4.16 2.68
C VAL A 203 -19.84 3.06 3.33
N LEU A 204 -20.22 1.80 3.11
CA LEU A 204 -19.50 0.66 3.63
C LEU A 204 -18.68 0.01 2.53
N SER A 205 -17.46 -0.43 2.81
CA SER A 205 -16.72 -1.20 1.83
C SER A 205 -15.79 -2.23 2.45
N ALA A 206 -15.61 -3.32 1.72
CA ALA A 206 -14.68 -4.38 2.07
C ALA A 206 -14.10 -4.99 0.79
N GLY A 207 -12.88 -5.50 0.88
CA GLY A 207 -12.19 -6.07 -0.26
C GLY A 207 -10.81 -6.57 0.08
N ILE A 208 -10.00 -6.65 -0.97
CA ILE A 208 -8.68 -7.26 -0.92
C ILE A 208 -7.65 -6.34 -1.56
N ARG A 209 -6.40 -6.50 -1.11
CA ARG A 209 -5.20 -5.96 -1.76
C ARG A 209 -4.21 -7.07 -2.01
N ILE A 210 -3.73 -7.14 -3.25
CA ILE A 210 -2.63 -8.00 -3.68
C ILE A 210 -1.45 -7.09 -3.98
N PHE A 211 -0.27 -7.39 -3.45
CA PHE A 211 0.87 -6.49 -3.59
C PHE A 211 2.23 -7.19 -3.50
N ASN A 212 3.23 -6.50 -4.04
CA ASN A 212 4.64 -6.76 -3.79
C ASN A 212 5.39 -5.42 -3.71
N ASP A 213 6.72 -5.46 -3.79
CA ASP A 213 7.56 -4.25 -3.69
C ASP A 213 7.38 -3.25 -4.85
N PHE A 214 6.74 -3.66 -5.93
CA PHE A 214 6.60 -2.90 -7.17
C PHE A 214 5.15 -2.61 -7.54
N ILE A 215 4.23 -3.57 -7.40
CA ILE A 215 2.83 -3.43 -7.80
C ILE A 215 1.90 -3.64 -6.61
N ASN A 216 0.78 -2.92 -6.63
CA ASN A 216 -0.38 -3.19 -5.78
C ASN A 216 -1.65 -3.18 -6.64
N PHE A 217 -2.58 -4.05 -6.29
CA PHE A 217 -3.90 -4.14 -6.88
C PHE A 217 -4.94 -4.28 -5.78
N ASP A 218 -5.96 -3.45 -5.84
CA ASP A 218 -7.06 -3.39 -4.89
C ASP A 218 -8.37 -3.74 -5.60
N ALA A 219 -9.23 -4.49 -4.93
CA ALA A 219 -10.60 -4.75 -5.38
C ALA A 219 -11.56 -4.75 -4.20
N LEU A 220 -12.50 -3.81 -4.20
CA LEU A 220 -13.48 -3.60 -3.13
C LEU A 220 -14.91 -3.66 -3.66
N ALA A 221 -15.78 -4.23 -2.83
CA ALA A 221 -17.22 -4.09 -2.96
C ALA A 221 -17.66 -2.91 -2.07
N VAL A 222 -18.30 -1.91 -2.68
CA VAL A 222 -18.82 -0.74 -2.00
C VAL A 222 -20.34 -0.84 -1.89
N PHE A 223 -20.88 -0.68 -0.70
CA PHE A 223 -22.32 -0.69 -0.40
C PHE A 223 -22.74 0.66 0.17
N VAL A 224 -23.83 1.21 -0.36
CA VAL A 224 -24.46 2.43 0.15
C VAL A 224 -25.90 2.08 0.55
N PRO A 225 -26.22 1.97 1.85
CA PRO A 225 -27.56 1.63 2.30
C PRO A 225 -28.59 2.62 1.77
N GLY A 226 -29.70 2.11 1.24
CA GLY A 226 -30.78 2.95 0.71
C GLY A 226 -30.48 3.62 -0.63
N SER A 227 -29.41 3.24 -1.33
CA SER A 227 -29.16 3.72 -2.69
C SER A 227 -30.13 3.06 -3.68
N ASP A 228 -30.74 3.86 -4.56
CA ASP A 228 -31.64 3.39 -5.63
C ASP A 228 -30.94 2.73 -6.81
N PHE A 229 -29.66 2.38 -6.65
CA PHE A 229 -28.88 1.84 -7.74
C PHE A 229 -29.16 0.36 -8.00
N PRO A 230 -29.01 -0.10 -9.26
CA PRO A 230 -29.40 -1.45 -9.66
C PRO A 230 -28.50 -2.54 -9.09
N LEU A 231 -27.31 -2.19 -8.58
CA LEU A 231 -26.38 -3.12 -7.95
C LEU A 231 -26.32 -2.85 -6.45
N ALA A 232 -26.43 -3.92 -5.66
CA ALA A 232 -26.20 -3.86 -4.23
C ALA A 232 -24.73 -3.51 -3.89
N PHE A 233 -23.78 -3.72 -4.81
CA PHE A 233 -22.37 -3.41 -4.61
C PHE A 233 -21.72 -2.82 -5.86
N TYR A 234 -20.88 -1.80 -5.67
CA TYR A 234 -20.05 -1.27 -6.75
C TYR A 234 -18.65 -1.86 -6.67
N PRO A 235 -18.13 -2.40 -7.78
CA PRO A 235 -16.74 -2.78 -7.86
C PRO A 235 -15.90 -1.52 -7.97
N LEU A 236 -15.06 -1.31 -6.96
CA LEU A 236 -14.00 -0.33 -6.98
C LEU A 236 -12.68 -1.07 -7.11
N VAL A 237 -11.90 -0.73 -8.13
CA VAL A 237 -10.58 -1.30 -8.32
C VAL A 237 -9.52 -0.22 -8.31
N SER A 238 -8.34 -0.54 -7.81
CA SER A 238 -7.17 0.34 -7.95
C SER A 238 -5.95 -0.47 -8.32
N MET A 239 -5.07 0.12 -9.11
CA MET A 239 -3.76 -0.46 -9.40
C MET A 239 -2.70 0.61 -9.19
N GLY A 240 -1.60 0.25 -8.55
CA GLY A 240 -0.48 1.14 -8.34
C GLY A 240 0.87 0.49 -8.62
N LEU A 241 1.82 1.32 -9.02
CA LEU A 241 3.22 1.02 -9.24
C LEU A 241 4.06 1.86 -8.28
N ASN A 242 5.04 1.23 -7.64
CA ASN A 242 5.89 1.82 -6.62
C ASN A 242 7.35 1.76 -7.09
N PHE A 243 8.04 2.90 -7.07
CA PHE A 243 9.42 3.07 -7.51
C PHE A 243 10.25 3.72 -6.42
N ASP A 244 11.49 3.26 -6.25
CA ASP A 244 12.49 3.92 -5.41
C ASP A 244 13.39 4.77 -6.33
N LEU A 245 13.21 6.10 -6.31
CA LEU A 245 13.95 7.06 -7.13
C LEU A 245 15.38 7.28 -6.63
N ILE A 246 15.57 7.13 -5.31
CA ILE A 246 16.89 7.21 -4.70
C ILE A 246 17.34 5.78 -4.45
N ASN A 247 18.29 5.32 -5.26
CA ASN A 247 18.89 4.01 -5.09
C ASN A 247 19.63 4.00 -3.75
N LYS A 248 19.06 3.33 -2.73
CA LYS A 248 19.84 2.91 -1.56
C LYS A 248 20.78 1.82 -2.05
N LYS A 249 21.94 2.20 -2.58
CA LYS A 249 23.05 1.26 -2.69
C LYS A 249 23.25 0.64 -1.31
N LYS A 250 23.02 -0.66 -1.20
CA LYS A 250 23.49 -1.50 -0.10
C LYS A 250 25.00 -1.56 -0.13
#